data_AF-A0A9D9PW45-F1
#
_entry.id   AF-A0A9D9PW45-F1
#
_cell.length_a   1.000
_cell.length_b   1.000
_cell.length_c   1.000
_cell.angle_alpha   90.00
_cell.angle_beta   90.00
_cell.angle_gamma   90.00
#
_symmetry.space_group_name_H-M   'P 1'
#
loop_
_entity.id
_entity.type
_entity.pdbx_description
1 polymer ?
#
loop_
_entity_poly.entity_id
_entity_poly.type
_entity_poly.pdbx_seq_one_letter_code
_entity_poly.pdbx_strand_id
1 'polypeptide(L)' 'GNAKHVERKKLAPGERPQGRLMEVTCKDSEVIVGTTTGYDPKRPGFFLFPIDPSANNARVFVVTSAVRTARFL' A
#
# COMPACT_ATOMS: atom_id res chain seq x y z
N GLY A 1 0.11 14.33 -11.40
CA GLY A 1 0.80 13.06 -11.11
C GLY A 1 1.94 12.88 -12.09
N ASN A 2 3.11 12.44 -11.65
CA ASN A 2 4.20 12.09 -12.55
C ASN A 2 3.94 10.69 -13.12
N ALA A 3 3.49 10.59 -14.37
CA ALA A 3 3.15 9.33 -15.02
C ALA A 3 4.33 8.35 -15.16
N LYS A 4 5.57 8.82 -14.98
CA LYS A 4 6.79 8.00 -15.04
C LYS A 4 7.30 7.57 -13.66
N HIS A 5 6.62 7.96 -12.58
CA HIS A 5 7.04 7.58 -11.24
C HIS A 5 6.70 6.11 -11.00
N VAL A 6 7.74 5.31 -10.73
CA VAL A 6 7.60 3.91 -10.34
C VAL A 6 7.60 3.86 -8.83
N GLU A 7 6.45 3.54 -8.24
CA GLU A 7 6.35 3.43 -6.79
C GLU A 7 7.30 2.37 -6.25
N ARG A 8 8.01 2.75 -5.20
CA ARG A 8 8.94 1.90 -4.48
C ARG A 8 8.22 0.77 -3.73
N LYS A 9 8.68 -0.46 -3.95
CA LYS A 9 8.08 -1.69 -3.38
C LYS A 9 8.86 -2.34 -2.23
N LYS A 10 10.00 -1.74 -1.82
CA LYS A 10 10.85 -2.26 -0.74
C LYS A 10 11.30 -1.16 0.21
N LEU A 11 11.27 -1.44 1.51
CA LEU A 11 11.87 -0.58 2.54
C LEU A 11 13.39 -0.51 2.37
N ALA A 12 13.98 0.57 2.90
CA ALA A 12 15.39 0.86 2.79
C ALA A 12 16.05 0.28 4.04
N PRO A 13 17.32 -0.11 3.95
CA PRO A 13 18.05 -0.53 5.13
C PRO A 13 17.94 0.53 6.25
N GLY A 14 17.40 0.13 7.41
CA GLY A 14 17.23 1.02 8.58
C GLY A 14 15.90 1.77 8.66
N GLU A 15 15.03 1.69 7.65
CA GLU A 15 13.73 2.34 7.67
C GLU A 15 12.75 1.59 8.58
N ARG A 16 12.19 2.30 9.57
CA ARG A 16 11.20 1.76 10.52
C ARG A 16 9.84 2.39 10.25
N PRO A 17 9.01 1.80 9.38
CA PRO A 17 7.68 2.33 9.15
C PRO A 17 6.81 2.27 10.41
N GLN A 18 5.90 3.22 10.54
CA GLN A 18 4.81 3.12 11.50
C GLN A 18 3.69 2.23 10.94
N GLY A 19 3.21 1.29 11.75
CA GLY A 19 2.20 0.30 11.35
C GLY A 19 2.80 -0.98 10.78
N ARG A 20 1.93 -1.85 10.24
CA ARG A 20 2.33 -3.13 9.66
C ARG A 20 2.55 -2.97 8.16
N LEU A 21 3.66 -3.49 7.65
CA LEU A 21 3.95 -3.50 6.22
C LEU A 21 3.04 -4.50 5.51
N MET A 22 2.47 -4.08 4.38
CA MET A 22 1.55 -4.89 3.60
C MET A 22 1.74 -4.64 2.11
N GLU A 23 1.65 -5.72 1.33
CA GLU A 23 1.54 -5.67 -0.12
C GLU A 23 0.08 -5.92 -0.51
N VAL A 24 -0.45 -5.05 -1.36
CA VAL A 24 -1.79 -5.14 -1.94
C VAL A 24 -1.65 -5.28 -3.44
N THR A 25 -2.26 -6.33 -4.00
CA THR A 25 -2.43 -6.47 -5.45
C THR A 25 -3.89 -6.20 -5.79
N CYS A 26 -4.12 -5.23 -6.67
CA CYS A 26 -5.44 -4.88 -7.20
C CYS A 26 -5.83 -5.83 -8.35
N LYS A 27 -7.12 -5.87 -8.70
CA LYS A 27 -7.65 -6.71 -9.78
C LYS A 27 -7.15 -6.33 -11.18
N ASP A 28 -6.71 -5.10 -11.36
CA ASP A 28 -6.06 -4.58 -12.58
C ASP A 28 -4.55 -4.89 -12.64
N SER A 29 -4.02 -5.65 -11.68
CA SER A 29 -2.60 -6.00 -11.53
C SER A 29 -1.71 -4.86 -11.00
N GLU A 30 -2.29 -3.75 -10.54
CA GLU A 30 -1.53 -2.76 -9.77
C GLU A 30 -1.07 -3.37 -8.44
N VAL A 31 0.17 -3.06 -8.02
CA VAL A 31 0.75 -3.54 -6.76
C VAL A 31 1.21 -2.34 -5.94
N ILE A 32 0.63 -2.20 -4.75
CA ILE A 32 0.93 -1.12 -3.81
C ILE A 32 1.57 -1.75 -2.57
N VAL A 33 2.73 -1.24 -2.18
CA VAL A 33 3.38 -1.61 -0.92
C VAL A 33 3.34 -0.42 0.01
N GLY A 34 2.81 -0.64 1.20
CA GLY A 34 2.59 0.42 2.15
C GLY A 34 2.40 -0.11 3.56
N THR A 35 2.21 0.81 4.49
CA THR A 35 1.96 0.48 5.88
C THR A 35 0.48 0.68 6.19
N THR A 36 -0.04 -0.11 7.11
CA THR A 36 -1.42 0.05 7.58
C THR A 36 -1.47 -0.09 9.09
N THR A 37 -2.35 0.68 9.73
CA THR A 37 -2.60 0.60 11.17
C THR A 37 -3.67 -0.42 11.52
N GLY A 38 -4.46 -0.87 10.53
CA GLY A 38 -5.50 -1.86 10.74
C GLY A 38 -6.01 -2.44 9.42
N TYR A 39 -6.14 -3.76 9.38
CA TYR A 39 -6.68 -4.49 8.24
C TYR A 39 -7.74 -5.48 8.72
N ASP A 40 -8.91 -5.41 8.10
CA ASP A 40 -10.00 -6.35 8.29
C ASP A 40 -10.63 -6.61 6.91
N PRO A 41 -10.52 -7.83 6.36
CA PRO A 41 -11.07 -8.16 5.04
C PRO A 41 -12.60 -8.08 5.00
N LYS A 42 -13.30 -7.99 6.14
CA LYS A 42 -14.76 -7.82 6.20
C LYS A 42 -15.18 -6.36 6.08
N ARG A 43 -14.25 -5.40 6.17
CA ARG A 43 -14.54 -3.97 6.01
C ARG A 43 -14.57 -3.58 4.52
N PRO A 44 -15.31 -2.52 4.15
CA PRO A 44 -15.36 -2.04 2.76
C PRO A 44 -14.00 -1.60 2.20
N GLY A 45 -13.07 -1.25 3.07
CA GLY A 45 -11.72 -0.86 2.71
C GLY A 45 -10.88 -0.52 3.93
N PHE A 46 -9.63 -0.13 3.68
CA PHE A 46 -8.66 0.26 4.71
C PHE A 46 -7.70 1.31 4.16
N PHE A 47 -7.03 2.03 5.07
CA PHE A 47 -5.98 2.97 4.69
C PHE A 47 -4.64 2.27 4.56
N LEU A 48 -3.93 2.60 3.48
CA LEU A 48 -2.56 2.20 3.21
C LEU A 48 -1.72 3.47 3.01
N PHE A 49 -0.55 3.52 3.63
CA PHE A 49 0.41 4.61 3.49
C PHE A 49 1.58 4.11 2.64
N PRO A 50 1.71 4.55 1.38
CA PRO A 50 2.81 4.10 0.51
C PRO A 50 4.17 4.32 1.19
N ILE A 51 5.08 3.36 1.03
CA ILE A 51 6.45 3.48 1.58
C ILE A 51 7.36 4.37 0.72
N ASP A 52 6.87 4.87 -0.41
CA ASP A 52 7.61 5.78 -1.26
C ASP A 52 7.40 7.23 -0.79
N PRO A 53 8.40 7.88 -0.16
CA PRO A 53 8.27 9.28 0.27
C PRO A 53 8.20 10.25 -0.92
N SER A 54 8.53 9.81 -2.14
CA SER A 54 8.36 10.58 -3.37
C SER A 54 7.03 10.30 -4.08
N ALA A 55 6.21 9.39 -3.55
CA ALA A 55 4.85 9.20 -4.04
C ALA A 55 4.03 10.47 -3.78
N ASN A 56 3.23 10.84 -4.78
CA ASN A 56 2.31 11.98 -4.69
C ASN A 56 1.11 11.71 -3.75
N ASN A 57 0.98 10.48 -3.24
CA ASN A 57 -0.16 10.05 -2.43
C ASN A 57 0.26 9.93 -0.97
N ALA A 58 -0.19 10.87 -0.12
CA ALA A 58 0.09 10.82 1.32
C ALA A 58 -0.58 9.62 2.02
N ARG A 59 -1.70 9.15 1.49
CA ARG A 59 -2.40 7.92 1.89
C ARG A 59 -3.33 7.48 0.77
N VAL A 60 -3.56 6.17 0.68
CA VAL A 60 -4.48 5.54 -0.26
C VAL A 60 -5.57 4.84 0.53
N PHE A 61 -6.83 5.05 0.16
CA PHE A 61 -7.93 4.24 0.67
C PHE A 61 -8.15 3.07 -0.30
N VAL A 62 -7.80 1.86 0.14
CA VAL A 62 -7.94 0.66 -0.66
C VAL A 62 -9.34 0.09 -0.46
N VAL A 63 -10.11 -0.01 -1.53
CA VAL A 63 -11.44 -0.64 -1.51
C VAL A 63 -11.29 -2.15 -1.60
N THR A 64 -11.80 -2.89 -0.62
CA THR A 64 -11.62 -4.35 -0.51
C THR A 64 -12.14 -5.09 -1.75
N SER A 65 -13.21 -4.61 -2.38
CA SER A 65 -13.77 -5.22 -3.60
C SER A 65 -12.84 -5.10 -4.82
N ALA A 66 -11.89 -4.16 -4.82
CA ALA A 66 -10.88 -3.99 -5.87
C ALA A 66 -9.60 -4.81 -5.61
N VAL A 67 -9.46 -5.39 -4.41
CA VAL A 67 -8.29 -6.18 -4.02
C VAL A 67 -8.39 -7.59 -4.58
N ARG A 68 -7.30 -8.05 -5.21
CA ARG A 68 -7.08 -9.45 -5.57
C ARG A 68 -6.39 -10.20 -4.44
N THR A 69 -5.34 -9.62 -3.86
CA THR A 69 -4.62 -10.18 -2.70
C THR A 69 -4.14 -9.06 -1.78
N ALA A 70 -4.14 -9.32 -0.47
CA ALA A 70 -3.51 -8.48 0.54
C ALA A 70 -2.72 -9.38 1.50
N ARG A 71 -1.43 -9.09 1.68
CA ARG A 71 -0.54 -9.91 2.53
C ARG A 71 0.40 -9.05 3.34
N PHE A 72 0.58 -9.38 4.62
CA PHE A 72 1.60 -8.76 5.44
C PHE A 72 3.00 -9.20 4.96
N LEU A 73 3.95 -8.27 5.05
CA LEU A 73 5.36 -8.46 4.70
C LEU A 73 6.23 -8.55 5.94
#